data_AF-A0A0N5BP38-F1
#
_entry.id   AF-A0A0N5BP38-F1
#
_cell.length_a   1.000
_cell.length_b   1.000
_cell.length_c   1.000
_cell.angle_alpha   90.00
_cell.angle_beta   90.00
_cell.angle_gamma   90.00
#
_symmetry.space_group_name_H-M   'P 1'
#
loop_
_entity.id
_entity.type
_entity.pdbx_description
1 polymer ?
#
loop_
_entity_poly.entity_id
_entity_poly.type
_entity_poly.pdbx_seq_one_letter_code
_entity_poly.pdbx_strand_id
1 'polypeptide(L)'
;MSKTVRNKKTPKYDNVTLSGNLLCDYCDGNPVAIALYNNGEILDLYNKDCNRSFYINRYLSLSSPRNFTGDFYYMCNGTRLEQLNKPATYVGDFSYVDYYGFGPIILRKNYKTIN
;
A
#
# COMPACT_ATOMS: atom_id res chain seq x y z
N MET A 1 -28.63 -21.63 -32.65
CA MET A 1 -27.30 -20.99 -32.63
C MET A 1 -27.23 -20.03 -31.44
N SER A 2 -26.53 -20.40 -30.37
CA SER A 2 -26.37 -19.55 -29.19
C SER A 2 -25.18 -18.62 -29.41
N LYS A 3 -25.43 -17.31 -29.54
CA LYS A 3 -24.37 -16.30 -29.54
C LYS A 3 -23.88 -16.14 -28.12
N THR A 4 -22.77 -16.79 -27.79
CA THR A 4 -22.02 -16.53 -26.57
C THR A 4 -21.57 -15.07 -26.62
N VAL A 5 -22.26 -14.20 -25.88
CA VAL A 5 -21.79 -12.84 -25.64
C VAL A 5 -20.53 -12.98 -24.80
N ARG A 6 -19.35 -12.87 -25.43
CA ARG A 6 -18.11 -12.63 -24.69
C ARG A 6 -18.32 -11.31 -23.96
N ASN A 7 -18.57 -11.39 -22.66
CA ASN A 7 -18.45 -10.24 -21.76
C ASN A 7 -17.05 -9.67 -21.98
N LYS A 8 -16.97 -8.59 -22.76
CA LYS A 8 -15.77 -7.77 -22.89
C LYS A 8 -15.49 -7.25 -21.49
N LYS A 9 -14.56 -7.89 -20.76
CA LYS A 9 -13.94 -7.28 -19.59
C LYS A 9 -13.26 -6.02 -20.11
N THR A 10 -13.92 -4.88 -19.98
CA THR A 10 -13.29 -3.58 -20.21
C THR A 10 -12.06 -3.54 -19.31
N PRO A 11 -10.85 -3.30 -19.83
CA PRO A 11 -9.67 -3.19 -18.98
C PRO A 11 -9.93 -2.06 -17.99
N LYS A 12 -10.01 -2.40 -16.70
CA LYS A 12 -10.08 -1.43 -15.63
C LYS A 12 -8.69 -0.83 -15.51
N TYR A 13 -8.46 0.32 -16.12
CA TYR A 13 -7.24 1.10 -15.89
C TYR A 13 -7.19 1.48 -14.41
N ASP A 14 -6.03 1.35 -13.76
CA ASP A 14 -5.87 1.81 -12.39
C ASP A 14 -6.20 3.30 -12.32
N ASN A 15 -7.00 3.70 -11.33
CA ASN A 15 -7.46 5.08 -11.14
C ASN A 15 -7.00 5.67 -9.80
N VAL A 16 -6.18 4.92 -9.06
CA VAL A 16 -5.53 5.33 -7.82
C VAL A 16 -4.11 4.81 -7.81
N THR A 17 -3.17 5.69 -7.46
CA THR A 17 -1.77 5.33 -7.15
C THR A 17 -1.44 5.77 -5.74
N LEU A 18 -0.95 4.83 -4.92
CA LEU A 18 -0.40 5.13 -3.61
C LEU A 18 1.12 4.97 -3.63
N SER A 19 1.82 5.88 -2.96
CA SER A 19 3.29 5.90 -2.92
C SER A 19 3.84 6.24 -1.54
N GLY A 20 5.09 5.84 -1.31
CA GLY A 20 5.82 6.16 -0.10
C GLY A 20 7.29 5.79 -0.21
N ASN A 21 8.07 6.18 0.79
CA ASN A 21 9.50 5.86 0.88
C ASN A 21 9.75 5.06 2.14
N LEU A 22 10.22 3.82 2.00
CA LEU A 22 10.58 2.96 3.12
C LEU A 22 12.03 3.23 3.49
N LEU A 23 12.26 3.54 4.76
CA LEU A 23 13.58 3.71 5.36
C LEU A 23 13.70 2.73 6.51
N CYS A 24 14.62 1.78 6.40
CA CYS A 24 14.81 0.71 7.36
C CYS A 24 16.28 0.65 7.76
N ASP A 25 16.55 0.81 9.06
CA ASP A 25 17.91 0.81 9.59
C ASP A 25 18.38 -0.59 10.05
N TYR A 26 17.50 -1.60 10.06
CA TYR A 26 17.75 -2.90 10.70
C TYR A 26 17.66 -4.07 9.70
N CYS A 27 18.45 -5.14 9.86
CA CYS A 27 18.32 -6.44 9.19
C CYS A 27 18.51 -6.49 7.65
N ASP A 28 19.59 -5.87 7.15
CA ASP A 28 20.15 -6.05 5.78
C ASP A 28 19.17 -5.84 4.61
N GLY A 29 18.16 -4.98 4.77
CA GLY A 29 17.25 -4.62 3.68
C GLY A 29 16.16 -5.66 3.39
N ASN A 30 15.80 -6.49 4.37
CA ASN A 30 14.63 -7.39 4.27
C ASN A 30 13.36 -6.63 3.85
N PRO A 31 12.40 -7.31 3.19
CA PRO A 31 11.18 -6.67 2.72
C PRO A 31 10.25 -6.24 3.87
N VAL A 32 9.59 -5.10 3.68
CA VAL A 32 8.49 -4.59 4.50
C VAL A 32 7.17 -5.13 3.96
N ALA A 33 6.33 -5.68 4.83
CA ALA A 33 4.95 -5.99 4.49
C ALA A 33 4.04 -4.77 4.75
N ILE A 34 3.18 -4.44 3.80
CA ILE A 34 2.26 -3.30 3.85
C ILE A 34 0.84 -3.84 3.75
N ALA A 35 0.07 -3.79 4.85
CA ALA A 35 -1.38 -3.99 4.74
C ALA A 35 -2.01 -2.64 4.39
N LEU A 36 -2.64 -2.58 3.23
CA LEU A 36 -3.31 -1.38 2.75
C LEU A 36 -4.80 -1.45 3.07
N TYR A 37 -5.35 -0.36 3.57
CA TYR A 37 -6.75 -0.23 3.91
C TYR A 37 -7.36 0.94 3.13
N ASN A 38 -8.65 0.83 2.84
CA ASN A 38 -9.47 1.95 2.40
C ASN A 38 -10.73 2.00 3.26
N ASN A 39 -10.97 3.14 3.90
CA ASN A 39 -12.10 3.33 4.80
C ASN A 39 -12.21 2.26 5.90
N GLY A 40 -11.05 1.80 6.41
CA GLY A 40 -10.96 0.77 7.46
C GLY A 40 -11.05 -0.68 6.96
N GLU A 41 -11.36 -0.91 5.69
CA GLU A 41 -11.39 -2.25 5.10
C GLU A 41 -10.05 -2.61 4.47
N ILE A 42 -9.56 -3.83 4.71
CA ILE A 42 -8.33 -4.33 4.08
C ILE A 42 -8.55 -4.43 2.57
N LEU A 43 -7.70 -3.75 1.81
CA LEU A 43 -7.63 -3.89 0.36
C LEU A 43 -6.72 -5.07 -0.03
N ASP A 44 -5.48 -5.09 0.48
CA ASP A 44 -4.49 -6.10 0.12
C ASP A 44 -3.24 -6.02 1.00
N LEU A 45 -2.35 -7.01 0.86
CA LEU A 45 -1.03 -7.09 1.48
C LEU A 45 0.07 -7.06 0.43
N TYR A 46 1.08 -6.21 0.60
CA TYR A 46 2.22 -6.08 -0.32
C TYR A 46 3.54 -6.28 0.39
N ASN A 47 4.50 -6.91 -0.28
CA ASN A 47 5.89 -6.89 0.16
C ASN A 47 6.67 -5.88 -0.69
N LYS A 48 7.41 -4.98 -0.04
CA LYS A 48 8.22 -3.95 -0.70
C LYS A 48 9.61 -3.90 -0.09
N ASP A 49 10.61 -3.67 -0.92
CA ASP A 49 12.00 -3.60 -0.49
C ASP A 49 12.22 -2.39 0.44
N CYS A 50 13.06 -2.59 1.45
CA CYS A 50 13.52 -1.50 2.31
C CYS A 50 14.44 -0.53 1.56
N ASN A 51 14.54 0.70 2.09
CA ASN A 51 15.40 1.77 1.57
C ASN A 51 15.11 2.15 0.11
N ARG A 52 13.85 2.00 -0.30
CA ARG A 52 13.35 2.30 -1.64
C ARG A 52 11.98 2.96 -1.60
N SER A 53 11.68 3.70 -2.65
CA SER A 53 10.32 4.15 -2.94
C SER A 53 9.46 2.97 -3.39
N PHE A 54 8.18 3.00 -3.07
CA PHE A 54 7.20 2.06 -3.59
C PHE A 54 6.01 2.77 -4.23
N TYR A 55 5.37 2.05 -5.14
CA TYR A 55 4.12 2.42 -5.77
C TYR A 55 3.15 1.23 -5.73
N ILE A 56 1.88 1.54 -5.51
CA ILE A 56 0.76 0.60 -5.53
C ILE A 56 -0.31 1.20 -6.42
N ASN A 57 -0.57 0.56 -7.56
CA ASN A 57 -1.62 0.97 -8.48
C ASN A 57 -2.85 0.10 -8.28
N ARG A 58 -4.02 0.74 -8.21
CA ARG A 58 -5.30 0.08 -8.01
C ARG A 58 -6.42 0.77 -8.78
N TYR A 59 -7.36 -0.06 -9.21
CA TYR A 59 -8.70 0.39 -9.58
C TYR A 59 -9.63 0.33 -8.37
N LEU A 60 -10.33 1.43 -8.10
CA LEU A 60 -11.42 1.51 -7.14
C LEU A 60 -12.67 2.09 -7.81
N SER A 61 -13.84 1.68 -7.36
CA SER A 61 -15.09 2.27 -7.85
C SER A 61 -15.12 3.78 -7.55
N LEU A 62 -15.65 4.60 -8.46
CA LEU A 62 -15.77 6.05 -8.25
C LEU A 62 -16.61 6.41 -7.01
N SER A 63 -17.53 5.53 -6.62
CA SER A 63 -18.36 5.67 -5.43
C SER A 63 -17.67 5.29 -4.12
N SER A 64 -16.46 4.71 -4.18
CA SER A 64 -15.74 4.31 -2.98
C SER A 64 -15.17 5.55 -2.29
N PRO A 65 -15.46 5.76 -0.98
CA PRO A 65 -14.75 6.78 -0.21
C PRO A 65 -13.25 6.48 -0.26
N ARG A 66 -12.42 7.51 -0.41
CA ARG A 66 -10.97 7.39 -0.58
C ARG A 66 -10.27 7.88 0.69
N ASN A 67 -10.20 7.01 1.67
CA ASN A 67 -9.51 7.27 2.94
C ASN A 67 -8.53 6.13 3.19
N PHE A 68 -7.31 6.30 2.71
CA PHE A 68 -6.31 5.25 2.73
C PHE A 68 -5.46 5.30 3.98
N THR A 69 -5.26 4.14 4.59
CA THR A 69 -4.29 3.93 5.66
C THR A 69 -3.43 2.72 5.33
N GLY A 70 -2.18 2.72 5.78
CA GLY A 70 -1.25 1.62 5.61
C GLY A 70 -0.69 1.20 6.96
N ASP A 71 -0.72 -0.09 7.25
CA ASP A 71 0.09 -0.68 8.29
C ASP A 71 1.38 -1.23 7.68
N PHE A 72 2.50 -0.74 8.17
CA PHE A 72 3.84 -1.11 7.71
C PHE A 72 4.49 -2.01 8.74
N TYR A 73 4.71 -3.26 8.35
CA TYR A 73 5.27 -4.31 9.18
C TYR A 73 6.69 -4.62 8.74
N TYR A 74 7.62 -4.50 9.67
CA TYR A 74 8.98 -4.94 9.43
C TYR A 74 9.21 -6.35 9.98
N MET A 75 9.62 -7.28 9.11
CA MET A 75 9.96 -8.64 9.50
C MET A 75 11.44 -8.92 9.29
N CYS A 76 12.08 -9.52 10.30
CA CYS A 76 13.47 -9.95 10.26
C CYS A 76 13.56 -11.37 10.82
N ASN A 77 14.09 -12.30 10.02
CA ASN A 77 14.21 -13.73 10.39
C ASN A 77 12.88 -14.35 10.89
N GLY A 78 11.76 -13.98 10.26
CA GLY A 78 10.42 -14.47 10.63
C GLY A 78 9.77 -13.79 11.83
N THR A 79 10.49 -12.88 12.52
CA THR A 79 9.95 -12.13 13.64
C THR A 79 9.47 -10.75 13.18
N ARG A 80 8.23 -10.40 13.53
CA ARG A 80 7.70 -9.05 13.35
C ARG A 80 8.27 -8.13 14.43
N LEU A 81 8.97 -7.08 14.01
CA LEU A 81 9.70 -6.19 14.92
C LEU A 81 8.96 -4.89 15.20
N GLU A 82 8.22 -4.37 14.23
CA GLU A 82 7.53 -3.09 14.35
C GLU A 82 6.25 -3.08 13.51
N GLN A 83 5.26 -2.32 13.96
CA GLN A 83 4.13 -1.88 13.16
C GLN A 83 4.02 -0.37 13.27
N LEU A 84 3.98 0.30 12.12
CA LEU A 84 3.62 1.71 12.02
C LEU A 84 2.33 1.82 11.20
N ASN A 85 1.29 2.44 11.77
CA ASN A 85 0.10 2.82 11.02
C ASN A 85 0.29 4.24 10.49
N LYS A 86 -0.04 4.47 9.21
CA LYS A 86 0.07 5.79 8.61
C LYS A 86 -1.07 6.08 7.62
N PRO A 87 -1.75 7.23 7.71
CA PRO A 87 -2.69 7.64 6.67
C PRO A 87 -1.95 8.11 5.41
N ALA A 88 -2.56 7.90 4.25
CA ALA A 88 -2.12 8.50 3.00
C ALA A 88 -2.74 9.89 2.85
N THR A 89 -1.96 10.83 2.32
CA THR A 89 -2.42 12.19 1.99
C THR A 89 -2.67 12.29 0.50
N TYR A 90 -3.77 12.94 0.09
CA TYR A 90 -4.01 13.22 -1.33
C TYR A 90 -2.97 14.20 -1.87
N VAL A 91 -2.38 13.85 -3.01
CA VAL A 91 -1.34 14.64 -3.67
C VAL A 91 -1.93 15.41 -4.85
N GLY A 92 -2.82 14.79 -5.63
CA GLY A 92 -3.46 15.40 -6.79
C GLY A 92 -3.96 14.36 -7.80
N ASP A 93 -4.66 14.83 -8.82
CA ASP A 93 -5.07 14.03 -9.99
C ASP A 93 -4.12 14.31 -11.15
N PHE A 94 -3.66 13.24 -11.80
CA PHE A 94 -2.86 13.35 -13.02
C PHE A 94 -3.38 12.34 -14.05
N SER A 95 -3.96 12.85 -15.14
CA SER A 95 -4.51 12.02 -16.22
C SER A 95 -5.55 11.00 -15.71
N TYR A 96 -6.50 11.43 -14.89
CA TYR A 96 -7.59 10.61 -14.34
C TYR A 96 -7.15 9.53 -13.33
N VAL A 97 -5.96 9.69 -12.75
CA VAL A 97 -5.44 8.85 -11.68
C VAL A 97 -5.23 9.74 -10.46
N ASP A 98 -5.88 9.39 -9.36
CA ASP A 98 -5.67 10.07 -8.09
C ASP A 98 -4.44 9.53 -7.37
N TYR A 99 -3.54 10.43 -6.99
CA TYR A 99 -2.31 10.10 -6.30
C TYR A 99 -2.41 10.37 -4.81
N TYR A 100 -1.96 9.40 -4.02
CA TYR A 100 -1.86 9.49 -2.58
C TYR A 100 -0.44 9.16 -2.12
N GLY A 101 0.03 9.88 -1.11
CA GLY A 101 1.37 9.74 -0.56
C GLY A 101 1.33 9.43 0.93
N PHE A 102 2.06 8.40 1.35
CA PHE A 102 2.37 8.14 2.75
C PHE A 102 3.59 8.94 3.24
N GLY A 103 4.34 9.56 2.33
CA GLY A 103 5.61 10.23 2.64
C GLY A 103 6.69 9.25 3.12
N PRO A 104 7.67 9.72 3.92
CA PRO A 104 8.70 8.84 4.50
C PRO A 104 8.13 7.96 5.62
N ILE A 105 8.44 6.68 5.57
CA ILE A 105 8.07 5.65 6.54
C ILE A 105 9.36 5.12 7.12
N ILE A 106 9.65 5.52 8.36
CA ILE A 106 10.90 5.19 9.03
C ILE A 106 10.59 4.06 10.02
N LEU A 107 11.07 2.86 9.70
CA LEU A 107 10.93 1.68 10.55
C LEU A 107 12.26 1.49 11.29
N ARG A 108 12.24 1.75 12.60
CA ARG A 108 13.40 1.72 13.48
C ARG A 108 13.09 0.81 14.65
N LYS A 109 14.09 0.10 15.15
CA LYS A 109 13.93 -0.73 16.35
C LYS A 109 13.45 0.13 17.53
N ASN A 110 12.14 0.16 17.75
CA ASN A 110 11.55 0.64 18.98
C ASN A 110 11.55 -0.54 19.95
N TYR A 111 12.31 -0.44 21.05
CA TYR A 111 12.38 -1.44 22.13
C TYR A 111 11.07 -1.63 22.90
N LYS A 112 9.93 -1.26 22.33
CA LYS A 112 8.62 -1.59 22.91
C LYS A 112 8.19 -2.94 22.37
N THR A 113 8.71 -3.97 23.03
CA THR A 113 8.11 -5.30 23.08
C THR A 113 6.60 -5.12 23.34
N ILE A 114 5.78 -5.45 22.35
CA ILE A 114 4.36 -5.67 22.59
C ILE A 114 4.32 -7.12 23.10
N ASN A 115 4.21 -7.26 24.43
CA ASN A 115 3.88 -8.53 25.08
C ASN A 115 2.42 -8.89 24.80
#